data_AF-A0A8T7AQR7-F1
#
_entry.id   AF-A0A8T7AQR7-F1
#
_cell.length_a   1.000
_cell.length_b   1.000
_cell.length_c   1.000
_cell.angle_alpha   90.00
_cell.angle_beta   90.00
_cell.angle_gamma   90.00
#
_symmetry.space_group_name_H-M   'P 1'
#
loop_
_entity.id
_entity.type
_entity.pdbx_description
1 polymer ?
#
loop_
_entity_poly.entity_id
_entity_poly.type
_entity_poly.pdbx_seq_one_letter_code
_entity_poly.pdbx_strand_id
1 'polypeptide(L)'
;MADWFAREPAPLSGFRGIAGSQAQGTQVLAAVQTEGGRVAKLAFRAFACPHIIAACHLLADRLAGESVEALVDPALPERLQELEIPVEKAGKILILQDALRACYDASIEA
;
A
#
# COMPACT_ATOMS: atom_id res chain seq x y z
N MET A 1 -4.37 22.16 -1.01
CA MET A 1 -3.59 20.93 -0.74
C MET A 1 -4.40 19.81 -0.07
N ALA A 2 -5.65 20.03 0.38
CA ALA A 2 -6.48 18.99 1.00
C ALA A 2 -7.12 17.99 -0.01
N ASP A 3 -7.29 18.40 -1.27
CA ASP A 3 -8.03 17.61 -2.27
C ASP A 3 -7.17 16.55 -2.97
N TRP A 4 -5.86 16.52 -2.69
CA TRP A 4 -4.95 15.58 -3.33
C TRP A 4 -5.11 14.14 -2.81
N PHE A 5 -5.69 13.90 -1.64
CA PHE A 5 -6.02 12.53 -1.17
C PHE A 5 -7.45 12.10 -1.47
N ALA A 6 -8.37 13.05 -1.63
CA ALA A 6 -9.76 12.76 -1.99
C ALA A 6 -9.89 12.22 -3.42
N ARG A 7 -8.94 12.57 -4.29
CA ARG A 7 -8.83 12.01 -5.65
C ARG A 7 -8.40 10.54 -5.58
N GLU A 8 -9.01 9.69 -6.39
CA GLU A 8 -8.58 8.31 -6.57
C GLU A 8 -7.13 8.25 -7.08
N PRO A 9 -6.31 7.25 -6.70
CA PRO A 9 -5.15 6.86 -7.50
C PRO A 9 -5.61 6.69 -8.96
N ALA A 10 -4.81 7.10 -9.94
CA ALA A 10 -5.19 7.06 -11.36
C ALA A 10 -5.93 5.74 -11.71
N PRO A 11 -6.98 5.80 -12.53
CA PRO A 11 -8.24 5.09 -12.30
C PRO A 11 -8.00 3.60 -12.07
N LEU A 12 -7.97 3.20 -10.79
CA LEU A 12 -8.10 1.82 -10.36
C LEU A 12 -9.47 1.65 -9.73
N SER A 13 -10.46 1.31 -10.55
CA SER A 13 -11.71 0.75 -10.04
C SER A 13 -11.38 -0.54 -9.31
N GLY A 14 -11.43 -0.56 -7.97
CA GLY A 14 -10.98 -1.70 -7.16
C GLY A 14 -11.15 -1.49 -5.66
N PHE A 15 -10.73 -2.48 -4.87
CA PHE A 15 -10.77 -2.45 -3.41
C PHE A 15 -9.74 -1.48 -2.86
N ARG A 16 -10.05 -0.85 -1.73
CA ARG A 16 -9.24 0.26 -1.20
C ARG A 16 -8.98 0.10 0.27
N GLY A 17 -7.83 0.61 0.67
CA GLY A 17 -7.41 0.70 2.06
C GLY A 17 -6.67 2.00 2.30
N ILE A 18 -6.93 2.63 3.44
CA ILE A 18 -6.28 3.88 3.85
C ILE A 18 -5.75 3.68 5.26
N ALA A 19 -4.51 4.08 5.50
CA ALA A 19 -3.91 4.07 6.82
C ALA A 19 -3.03 5.31 7.06
N GLY A 20 -2.86 5.64 8.34
CA GLY A 20 -2.11 6.82 8.77
C GLY A 20 -2.88 8.13 8.63
N SER A 21 -2.20 9.24 8.92
CA SER A 21 -2.75 10.58 8.92
C SER A 21 -1.72 11.61 8.45
N GLN A 22 -2.17 12.55 7.62
CA GLN A 22 -1.33 13.68 7.20
C GLN A 22 -0.88 14.53 8.39
N ALA A 23 -1.73 14.67 9.42
CA ALA A 23 -1.38 15.38 10.64
C ALA A 23 -0.23 14.72 11.40
N GLN A 24 -0.06 13.40 11.25
CA GLN A 24 1.04 12.63 11.84
C GLN A 24 2.21 12.43 10.86
N GLY A 25 2.18 13.09 9.70
CA GLY A 25 3.28 13.10 8.75
C GLY A 25 3.38 11.88 7.83
N THR A 26 2.46 10.91 7.90
CA THR A 26 2.42 9.76 6.98
C THR A 26 0.99 9.26 6.78
N GLN A 27 0.51 9.24 5.54
CA GLN A 27 -0.76 8.63 5.14
C GLN A 27 -0.58 7.90 3.81
N VAL A 28 -1.14 6.70 3.71
CA VAL A 28 -1.11 5.87 2.49
C VAL A 28 -2.53 5.46 2.14
N LEU A 29 -2.90 5.64 0.87
CA LEU A 29 -4.06 5.03 0.24
C LEU A 29 -3.56 4.01 -0.76
N ALA A 30 -3.97 2.76 -0.60
CA ALA A 30 -3.74 1.67 -1.56
C ALA A 30 -5.05 1.35 -2.28
N ALA A 31 -4.94 0.99 -3.56
CA ALA A 31 -6.05 0.52 -4.38
C ALA A 31 -5.62 -0.71 -5.16
N VAL A 32 -6.40 -1.78 -5.07
CA VAL A 32 -6.11 -3.08 -5.69
C VAL A 32 -7.25 -3.53 -6.60
N GLN A 33 -6.88 -3.97 -7.80
CA GLN A 33 -7.74 -4.71 -8.70
C GLN A 33 -7.40 -6.19 -8.56
N THR A 34 -8.42 -7.03 -8.42
CA THR A 34 -8.23 -8.48 -8.33
C THR A 34 -8.86 -9.18 -9.53
N GLU A 35 -8.22 -10.24 -10.00
CA GLU A 35 -8.74 -11.13 -11.04
C GLU A 35 -8.37 -12.57 -10.68
N GLY A 36 -9.37 -13.44 -10.55
CA GLY A 36 -9.14 -14.85 -10.20
C GLY A 36 -8.40 -15.07 -8.88
N GLY A 37 -8.64 -14.24 -7.87
CA GLY A 37 -7.95 -14.30 -6.56
C GLY A 37 -6.52 -13.76 -6.57
N ARG A 38 -6.09 -13.13 -7.67
CA ARG A 38 -4.75 -12.54 -7.81
C ARG A 38 -4.82 -11.03 -7.95
N VAL A 39 -3.74 -10.36 -7.60
CA VAL A 39 -3.58 -8.92 -7.80
C VAL A 39 -3.36 -8.65 -9.29
N ALA A 40 -4.37 -8.13 -9.98
CA ALA A 40 -4.24 -7.69 -11.37
C ALA A 40 -3.48 -6.37 -11.46
N LYS A 41 -3.74 -5.44 -10.53
CA LYS A 41 -3.06 -4.15 -10.45
C LYS A 41 -3.10 -3.60 -9.04
N LEU A 42 -1.99 -3.01 -8.60
CA LEU A 42 -1.87 -2.33 -7.31
C LEU A 42 -1.33 -0.91 -7.55
N ALA A 43 -1.96 0.11 -6.97
CA ALA A 43 -1.41 1.46 -6.97
C ALA A 43 -1.58 2.12 -5.61
N PHE A 44 -0.73 3.11 -5.38
CA PHE A 44 -0.67 3.85 -4.13
C PHE A 44 -0.79 5.35 -4.37
N ARG A 45 -1.30 6.03 -3.35
CA ARG A 45 -1.06 7.45 -3.12
C ARG A 45 -0.53 7.63 -1.71
N ALA A 46 0.60 8.30 -1.57
CA ALA A 46 1.28 8.44 -0.28
C ALA A 46 1.66 9.90 0.02
N PHE A 47 1.35 10.34 1.23
CA PHE A 47 1.85 11.57 1.84
C PHE A 47 2.86 11.07 2.84
N ALA A 48 4.12 11.02 2.43
CA ALA A 48 5.14 10.36 3.22
C ALA A 48 6.52 10.85 2.79
N CYS A 49 7.55 10.39 3.49
CA CYS A 49 8.93 10.64 3.10
C CYS A 49 9.31 9.82 1.84
N PRO A 50 10.44 10.15 1.18
CA PRO A 50 10.88 9.45 -0.04
C PRO A 50 11.01 7.93 0.10
N HIS A 51 11.35 7.43 1.29
CA HIS A 51 11.52 5.99 1.54
C HIS A 51 10.20 5.23 1.43
N ILE A 52 9.11 5.81 1.94
CA ILE A 52 7.78 5.19 1.85
C ILE A 52 7.22 5.30 0.44
N ILE A 53 7.50 6.39 -0.28
CA ILE A 53 7.13 6.52 -1.70
C ILE A 53 7.88 5.47 -2.54
N ALA A 54 9.15 5.21 -2.24
CA ALA A 54 9.92 4.14 -2.87
C ALA A 54 9.34 2.75 -2.54
N ALA A 55 8.98 2.50 -1.27
CA ALA A 55 8.33 1.26 -0.85
C ALA A 55 6.99 1.02 -1.57
N CYS A 56 6.18 2.06 -1.74
CA CYS A 56 4.92 1.97 -2.49
C CYS A 56 5.16 1.54 -3.95
N HIS A 57 6.15 2.13 -4.64
CA HIS A 57 6.47 1.72 -6.01
C HIS A 57 6.97 0.28 -6.06
N LEU A 58 7.89 -0.09 -5.18
CA LEU A 58 8.45 -1.43 -5.15
C LEU A 58 7.37 -2.51 -4.93
N LEU A 59 6.44 -2.26 -4.00
CA LEU A 59 5.34 -3.19 -3.73
C LEU A 59 4.32 -3.24 -4.86
N ALA A 60 4.05 -2.12 -5.54
CA ALA A 60 3.15 -2.10 -6.68
C ALA A 60 3.63 -3.06 -7.78
N ASP A 61 4.94 -3.07 -8.04
CA ASP A 61 5.55 -3.95 -9.03
C ASP A 61 5.64 -5.39 -8.53
N ARG A 62 6.04 -5.61 -7.27
CA ARG A 62 6.25 -6.96 -6.70
C ARG A 62 4.97 -7.74 -6.47
N LEU A 63 3.89 -7.07 -6.09
CA LEU A 63 2.63 -7.74 -5.76
C LEU A 63 1.74 -7.93 -6.98
N ALA A 64 2.05 -7.32 -8.13
CA ALA A 64 1.33 -7.58 -9.37
C ALA A 64 1.49 -9.05 -9.78
N GLY A 65 0.37 -9.73 -10.05
CA GLY A 65 0.30 -11.16 -10.40
C GLY A 65 0.35 -12.13 -9.21
N GLU A 66 0.69 -11.65 -8.02
CA GLU A 66 0.69 -12.45 -6.79
C GLU A 66 -0.73 -12.77 -6.32
N SER A 67 -0.83 -13.73 -5.41
CA SER A 67 -2.08 -14.04 -4.70
C SER A 67 -2.55 -12.82 -3.90
N VAL A 68 -3.86 -12.60 -3.77
CA VAL A 68 -4.40 -11.47 -2.98
C VAL A 68 -3.97 -11.54 -1.51
N GLU A 69 -3.71 -12.73 -0.99
CA GLU A 69 -3.15 -12.99 0.34
C GLU A 69 -1.74 -12.42 0.52
N ALA A 70 -1.01 -12.15 -0.57
CA ALA A 70 0.31 -11.51 -0.49
C ALA A 70 0.22 -10.06 0.00
N LEU A 71 -0.94 -9.41 -0.10
CA LEU A 71 -1.19 -8.07 0.47
C LEU A 71 -1.04 -8.05 2.00
N VAL A 72 -1.18 -9.22 2.65
CA VAL A 72 -1.22 -9.38 4.10
C VAL A 72 -0.07 -10.21 4.66
N ASP A 73 0.96 -10.41 3.84
CA ASP A 73 2.17 -11.14 4.19
C ASP A 73 2.91 -10.45 5.35
N PRO A 74 3.12 -11.14 6.49
CA PRO A 74 3.88 -10.59 7.60
C PRO A 74 5.35 -10.34 7.23
N ALA A 75 5.88 -10.99 6.20
CA ALA A 75 7.26 -10.83 5.72
C ALA A 75 7.44 -9.62 4.77
N LEU A 76 6.44 -8.73 4.70
CA LEU A 76 6.51 -7.53 3.87
C LEU A 76 7.69 -6.58 4.22
N PRO A 77 8.08 -6.38 5.50
CA PRO A 77 9.27 -5.60 5.83
C PRO A 77 10.55 -6.21 5.25
N GLU A 78 10.68 -7.54 5.24
CA GLU A 78 11.79 -8.28 4.64
C GLU A 78 11.83 -8.06 3.12
N ARG A 79 10.66 -7.98 2.48
CA ARG A 79 10.51 -7.63 1.06
C ARG A 79 10.86 -6.18 0.75
N LEU A 80 11.13 -5.33 1.74
CA LEU A 80 11.58 -3.94 1.56
C LEU A 80 13.05 -3.73 1.94
N GLN A 81 13.80 -4.80 2.30
CA GLN A 81 15.19 -4.70 2.77
C GLN A 81 16.11 -3.97 1.78
N GLU A 82 15.88 -4.10 0.47
CA GLU A 82 16.69 -3.42 -0.56
C GLU A 82 16.54 -1.90 -0.60
N LEU A 83 15.52 -1.36 0.06
CA LEU A 83 15.35 0.08 0.22
C LEU A 83 16.14 0.64 1.40
N GLU A 84 16.83 -0.23 2.15
CA GLU A 84 17.68 0.11 3.29
C GLU A 84 16.99 1.10 4.24
N ILE A 85 15.69 0.90 4.47
CA ILE A 85 14.88 1.82 5.26
C ILE A 85 15.42 1.82 6.70
N PRO A 86 15.86 2.98 7.23
CA PRO A 86 16.39 3.06 8.58
C PRO A 86 15.41 2.51 9.62
N VAL A 87 15.91 1.78 10.62
CA VAL A 87 15.09 1.09 11.61
C VAL A 87 14.20 2.06 12.39
N GLU A 88 14.66 3.28 12.63
CA GLU A 88 13.90 4.36 13.26
C GLU A 88 12.72 4.85 12.42
N LYS A 89 12.66 4.47 11.13
CA LYS A 89 11.55 4.72 10.21
C LYS A 89 10.68 3.48 9.97
N ALA A 90 11.00 2.33 10.58
CA ALA A 90 10.25 1.08 10.41
C ALA A 90 8.78 1.20 10.83
N GLY A 91 8.45 2.05 11.82
CA GLY A 91 7.06 2.32 12.19
C GLY A 91 6.19 2.86 11.04
N LYS A 92 6.80 3.49 10.03
CA LYS A 92 6.07 3.97 8.84
C LYS A 92 5.79 2.86 7.82
N ILE A 93 6.52 1.75 7.88
CA ILE A 93 6.24 0.54 7.09
C ILE A 93 4.94 -0.10 7.59
N LEU A 94 4.67 -0.05 8.90
CA LEU A 94 3.42 -0.55 9.47
C LEU A 94 2.19 0.17 8.88
N ILE A 95 2.28 1.49 8.64
CA ILE A 95 1.21 2.24 7.99
C ILE A 95 0.94 1.73 6.57
N LEU A 96 1.99 1.34 5.84
CA LEU A 96 1.85 0.74 4.51
C LEU A 96 1.20 -0.65 4.58
N GLN A 97 1.57 -1.46 5.57
CA GLN A 97 0.95 -2.77 5.84
C GLN A 97 -0.53 -2.64 6.20
N ASP A 98 -0.89 -1.66 7.04
CA ASP A 98 -2.28 -1.41 7.43
C ASP A 98 -3.13 -1.00 6.22
N ALA A 99 -2.59 -0.17 5.32
CA ALA A 99 -3.29 0.19 4.09
C ALA A 99 -3.52 -1.01 3.17
N LEU A 100 -2.55 -1.93 3.08
CA LEU A 100 -2.67 -3.17 2.29
C LEU A 100 -3.62 -4.19 2.93
N ARG A 101 -3.60 -4.30 4.27
CA ARG A 101 -4.56 -5.09 5.04
C ARG A 101 -5.99 -4.64 4.76
N ALA A 102 -6.25 -3.33 4.84
CA ALA A 102 -7.57 -2.80 4.56
C ALA A 102 -8.01 -3.06 3.10
N CYS A 103 -7.08 -3.07 2.13
CA CYS A 103 -7.40 -3.49 0.76
C CYS A 103 -7.79 -4.98 0.68
N TYR A 104 -7.03 -5.83 1.36
CA TYR A 104 -7.28 -7.28 1.40
C TYR A 104 -8.64 -7.58 2.02
N ASP A 105 -8.92 -7.01 3.20
CA ASP A 105 -10.19 -7.21 3.91
C ASP A 105 -11.37 -6.78 3.02
N ALA A 106 -11.28 -5.61 2.38
CA ALA A 106 -12.29 -5.14 1.43
C ALA A 106 -12.44 -6.05 0.19
N SER A 107 -11.39 -6.78 -0.21
CA SER A 107 -11.42 -7.66 -1.39
C SER A 107 -12.03 -9.03 -1.14
N ILE A 108 -12.03 -9.50 0.11
CA ILE A 108 -12.59 -10.80 0.48
C ILE A 108 -14.02 -10.71 1.00
N GLU A 109 -14.49 -9.51 1.36
CA GLU A 109 -15.87 -9.24 1.77
C GLU A 109 -16.83 -9.00 0.59
N ALA A 110 -16.32 -8.93 -0.64
CA ALA A 110 -17.07 -8.60 -1.86
C ALA A 110 -17.46 -9.84 -2.68
#